data_AF-A0A7V2NLR9-F1
#
_entry.id   AF-A0A7V2NLR9-F1
#
_cell.length_a   1.000
_cell.length_b   1.000
_cell.length_c   1.000
_cell.angle_alpha   90.00
_cell.angle_beta   90.00
_cell.angle_gamma   90.00
#
_symmetry.space_group_name_H-M   'P 1'
#
loop_
_entity.id
_entity.type
_entity.pdbx_description
1 polymer ?
#
loop_
_entity_poly.entity_id
_entity_poly.type
_entity_poly.pdbx_seq_one_letter_code
_entity_poly.pdbx_strand_id
1 'polypeptide(L)' 'MPGSVTIRSVMSNYPYSIEIVAHANSAKTMLQKMNIHHLPVTENGAPVGIVTTRDIDKA' A
#
# COMPACT_ATOMS: atom_id res chain seq x y z
N MET A 1 -17.17 -27.90 1.46
CA MET A 1 -16.45 -26.86 2.23
C MET A 1 -15.76 -25.93 1.24
N PRO A 2 -15.81 -24.60 1.32
CA PRO A 2 -15.11 -23.77 0.34
C PRO A 2 -13.61 -23.76 0.69
N GLY A 3 -12.95 -24.88 0.42
CA GLY A 3 -11.52 -25.12 0.66
C GLY A 3 -10.63 -24.81 -0.55
N SER A 4 -11.07 -23.92 -1.45
CA SER A 4 -10.31 -23.62 -2.68
C SER A 4 -10.23 -22.13 -3.02
N VAL A 5 -10.46 -21.23 -2.05
CA VAL A 5 -10.15 -19.81 -2.25
C VAL A 5 -8.68 -19.60 -1.90
N THR A 6 -7.88 -19.22 -2.88
CA THR A 6 -6.46 -18.92 -2.68
C THR A 6 -6.29 -17.43 -2.38
N ILE A 7 -5.24 -17.04 -1.66
CA ILE A 7 -4.92 -15.61 -1.46
C ILE A 7 -4.78 -14.90 -2.81
N ARG A 8 -4.16 -15.58 -3.78
CA ARG A 8 -4.01 -15.09 -5.15
C ARG A 8 -5.35 -14.77 -5.83
N SER A 9 -6.44 -15.47 -5.51
CA SER A 9 -7.75 -15.19 -6.10
C SER A 9 -8.49 -14.00 -5.48
N VAL A 10 -8.00 -13.46 -4.35
CA VAL A 10 -8.64 -12.34 -3.65
C VAL A 10 -7.75 -11.09 -3.55
N MET A 11 -6.44 -11.23 -3.72
CA MET A 11 -5.49 -10.12 -3.63
C MET A 11 -5.53 -9.21 -4.85
N SER A 12 -5.09 -7.96 -4.68
CA SER A 12 -4.74 -7.09 -5.80
C SER A 12 -3.41 -7.53 -6.41
N ASN A 13 -3.39 -7.89 -7.69
CA ASN A 13 -2.19 -8.44 -8.36
C ASN A 13 -1.02 -7.45 -8.44
N TYR A 14 -1.27 -6.14 -8.39
CA TYR A 14 -0.27 -5.08 -8.46
C TYR A 14 -0.69 -3.93 -7.56
N PRO A 15 -0.50 -4.03 -6.23
CA PRO A 15 -0.81 -2.93 -5.35
C PRO A 15 0.08 -1.73 -5.70
N TYR A 16 -0.49 -0.53 -5.67
CA TYR A 16 0.32 0.70 -5.74
C TYR A 16 1.32 0.69 -4.58
N SER A 17 2.55 1.12 -4.83
CA SER A 17 3.58 1.28 -3.82
C SER A 17 4.23 2.66 -3.92
N ILE A 18 4.98 3.06 -2.90
CA ILE A 18 5.72 4.30 -2.86
C ILE A 18 7.16 4.06 -2.40
N GLU A 19 8.13 4.76 -2.98
CA GLU A 19 9.53 4.65 -2.57
C GLU A 19 9.76 5.24 -1.18
N ILE A 20 10.68 4.64 -0.42
CA ILE A 20 11.03 4.99 0.96
C ILE A 20 11.51 6.46 1.11
N VAL A 21 12.05 7.03 0.04
CA VAL A 21 12.54 8.41 -0.01
C VAL A 21 11.43 9.43 -0.30
N ALA A 22 10.21 8.99 -0.59
CA ALA A 22 9.11 9.89 -0.92
C ALA A 22 8.57 10.64 0.30
N HIS A 23 8.10 11.87 0.09
CA HIS A 23 7.48 12.67 1.14
C HIS A 23 6.13 12.10 1.59
N ALA A 24 5.82 12.26 2.88
CA ALA A 24 4.53 11.84 3.46
C ALA A 24 3.31 12.46 2.74
N ASN A 25 3.41 13.71 2.25
CA ASN A 25 2.34 14.33 1.46
C ASN A 25 2.08 13.60 0.13
N SER A 26 3.11 13.01 -0.48
CA SER A 26 2.95 12.19 -1.69
C SER A 26 2.19 10.90 -1.36
N ALA A 27 2.53 10.25 -0.24
CA ALA A 27 1.79 9.08 0.26
C ALA A 27 0.32 9.42 0.56
N LYS A 28 0.05 10.55 1.24
CA LYS A 28 -1.31 11.06 1.49
C LYS A 28 -2.10 11.22 0.19
N THR A 29 -1.48 11.88 -0.79
CA THR A 29 -2.08 12.13 -2.09
C THR A 29 -2.37 10.83 -2.83
N MET A 30 -1.48 9.83 -2.78
CA MET A 30 -1.69 8.53 -3.41
C MET A 30 -2.83 7.75 -2.74
N LEU A 31 -2.85 7.69 -1.40
CA LEU A 31 -3.93 7.03 -0.64
C LEU A 31 -5.30 7.61 -1.02
N GLN A 32 -5.41 8.95 -1.10
CA GLN A 32 -6.64 9.63 -1.49
C GLN A 32 -7.01 9.44 -2.96
N LYS A 33 -6.08 9.69 -3.89
CA LYS A 33 -6.35 9.62 -5.34
C LYS A 33 -6.69 8.20 -5.81
N MET A 34 -6.03 7.19 -5.23
CA MET A 34 -6.28 5.79 -5.58
C MET A 34 -7.40 5.17 -4.74
N ASN A 35 -7.98 5.91 -3.80
CA ASN A 35 -9.02 5.46 -2.87
C ASN A 35 -8.64 4.15 -2.14
N ILE A 36 -7.43 4.13 -1.56
CA ILE A 36 -6.87 3.00 -0.81
C ILE A 36 -6.43 3.42 0.59
N HIS A 37 -6.44 2.46 1.53
CA HIS A 37 -6.08 2.71 2.93
C HIS A 37 -4.68 2.22 3.32
N HIS A 38 -4.05 1.43 2.48
CA HIS A 38 -2.76 0.79 2.73
C HIS A 38 -1.88 0.96 1.50
N LEU A 39 -0.66 1.44 1.71
CA LEU A 39 0.32 1.69 0.67
C LEU A 39 1.64 1.02 1.07
N PRO A 40 2.03 -0.08 0.42
CA PRO A 40 3.36 -0.65 0.55
C PRO A 40 4.45 0.38 0.30
N VAL A 41 5.47 0.38 1.15
CA VAL A 41 6.68 1.18 0.99
C VAL A 41 7.78 0.30 0.44
N THR A 42 8.41 0.73 -0.65
CA THR A 42 9.49 0.00 -1.34
C THR A 42 10.82 0.74 -1.25
N GLU A 43 11.91 0.00 -1.29
CA GLU A 43 13.25 0.53 -1.52
C GLU A 43 13.86 -0.27 -2.68
N ASN A 44 14.14 0.39 -3.81
CA ASN A 44 14.65 -0.27 -5.02
C ASN A 44 13.76 -1.43 -5.49
N GLY A 45 12.44 -1.27 -5.37
CA GLY A 45 11.45 -2.30 -5.75
C GLY A 45 11.26 -3.43 -4.74
N ALA A 46 12.05 -3.50 -3.66
CA ALA A 46 11.83 -4.44 -2.58
C ALA A 46 10.89 -3.85 -1.51
N PRO A 47 9.86 -4.57 -1.04
CA PRO A 47 8.98 -4.07 0.02
C PRO A 47 9.72 -4.03 1.37
N VAL A 48 9.76 -2.84 1.98
CA VAL A 48 10.43 -2.58 3.26
C VAL A 48 9.47 -2.18 4.38
N GLY A 49 8.21 -1.86 4.05
CA GLY A 49 7.22 -1.48 5.04
C GLY A 49 5.84 -1.22 4.45
N ILE A 50 4.96 -0.66 5.28
CA ILE A 50 3.62 -0.25 4.90
C ILE A 50 3.27 1.05 5.59
N VAL A 51 2.60 1.95 4.88
CA VAL A 51 2.01 3.15 5.46
C VAL A 51 0.50 3.11 5.24
N THR A 52 -0.25 3.49 6.26
CA THR A 52 -1.71 3.55 6.21
C THR A 52 -2.22 4.98 6.29
N THR A 53 -3.48 5.20 5.92
CA THR A 53 -4.12 6.51 6.10
C THR A 53 -4.03 7.01 7.55
N ARG A 54 -4.10 6.09 8.53
CA ARG A 54 -4.00 6.42 9.96
C ARG A 54 -2.61 6.89 10.38
N ASP A 55 -1.55 6.40 9.74
CA ASP A 55 -0.19 6.82 10.02
C ASP A 55 0.05 8.24 9.48
N ILE A 56 -0.51 8.52 8.30
CA ILE A 56 -0.42 9.82 7.63
C ILE A 56 -1.22 10.91 8.34
N ASP A 57 -2.38 10.59 8.90
CA ASP A 57 -3.21 11.57 9.61
C ASP A 57 -2.60 12.02 10.96
N LYS A 58 -1.60 11.30 11.47
CA LYS A 58 -0.87 11.63 12.71
C LYS A 58 0.47 12.32 12.47
N ALA A 59 0.90 12.44 11.21
CA ALA A 59 2.15 13.09 10.81
C ALA A 59 1.93 14.59 10.56
#